data_AF-A0A3A5KD52-F1
#
_entry.id   AF-A0A3A5KD52-F1
#
_cell.length_a   1.000
_cell.length_b   1.000
_cell.length_c   1.000
_cell.angle_alpha   90.00
_cell.angle_beta   90.00
_cell.angle_gamma   90.00
#
_symmetry.space_group_name_H-M   'P 1'
#
loop_
_entity.id
_entity.type
_entity.pdbx_description
1 polymer ?
#
loop_
_entity_poly.entity_id
_entity_poly.type
_entity_poly.pdbx_seq_one_letter_code
_entity_poly.pdbx_strand_id
1 'polypeptide(L)'
;MRLRVENEAAEKALILWLNSTLGLLTSLAHRVPTRGAWIQFKKPTIQNMPVLDVLALSANQLRTIASAYDKIAGRELSTIVNMAIDPTRIAIDDLFCQVLDIPSVEGLRAELAEEPIIKLRYCQEQREVTPEPDDQMQFELI
;
A
#
# COMPACT_ATOMS: atom_id res chain seq x y z
N MET A 1 9.85 -11.08 10.13
CA MET A 1 9.05 -11.94 9.24
C MET A 1 9.98 -12.96 8.61
N ARG A 2 10.06 -14.16 9.21
CA ARG A 2 10.83 -15.30 8.70
C ARG A 2 9.93 -16.51 8.89
N LEU A 3 9.64 -17.25 7.82
CA LEU A 3 8.98 -18.54 7.97
C LEU A 3 9.92 -19.46 8.75
N ARG A 4 9.41 -20.05 9.84
CA ARG A 4 10.21 -20.94 10.69
C ARG A 4 10.46 -22.30 10.02
N VAL A 5 9.76 -22.57 8.91
CA VAL A 5 9.82 -23.78 8.11
C VAL A 5 10.07 -23.36 6.67
N GLU A 6 11.01 -24.01 5.99
CA GLU A 6 11.24 -23.83 4.57
C GLU A 6 10.08 -24.43 3.79
N ASN A 7 9.29 -23.55 3.15
CA ASN A 7 8.14 -23.94 2.34
C ASN A 7 8.00 -22.93 1.20
N GLU A 8 8.48 -23.31 0.02
CA GLU A 8 8.49 -22.46 -1.17
C GLU A 8 7.10 -21.93 -1.53
N ALA A 9 6.04 -22.75 -1.39
CA ALA A 9 4.68 -22.31 -1.70
C ALA A 9 4.19 -21.23 -0.72
N ALA A 10 4.56 -21.34 0.56
CA ALA A 10 4.30 -20.32 1.56
C ALA A 10 5.07 -19.03 1.29
N GLU A 11 6.32 -19.13 0.84
CA GLU A 11 7.12 -17.96 0.45
C GLU A 11 6.50 -17.23 -0.75
N LYS A 12 6.12 -17.96 -1.80
CA LYS A 12 5.42 -17.42 -2.97
C LYS A 12 4.12 -16.71 -2.58
N ALA A 13 3.32 -17.35 -1.73
CA ALA A 13 2.07 -16.75 -1.25
C ALA A 13 2.31 -15.46 -0.45
N LEU A 14 3.35 -15.44 0.37
CA LEU A 14 3.70 -14.29 1.17
C LEU A 14 4.21 -13.12 0.33
N ILE A 15 5.00 -13.40 -0.72
CA ILE A 15 5.46 -12.39 -1.68
C ILE A 15 4.27 -11.77 -2.42
N LEU A 16 3.33 -12.58 -2.90
CA LEU A 16 2.11 -12.06 -3.54
C LEU A 16 1.28 -11.23 -2.55
N TRP A 17 1.13 -11.69 -1.30
CA TRP A 17 0.40 -10.94 -0.27
C TRP A 17 1.01 -9.56 -0.06
N LEU A 18 2.33 -9.46 0.08
CA LEU A 18 3.00 -8.17 0.27
C LEU A 18 2.87 -7.22 -0.93
N ASN A 19 2.56 -7.76 -2.11
CA ASN A 19 2.29 -6.99 -3.33
C ASN A 19 0.80 -6.78 -3.62
N SER A 20 -0.11 -7.33 -2.81
CA SER A 20 -1.54 -7.07 -2.92
C SER A 20 -1.93 -5.73 -2.29
N THR A 21 -3.13 -5.24 -2.59
CA THR A 21 -3.68 -4.04 -1.94
C THR A 21 -3.81 -4.22 -0.42
N LEU A 22 -4.16 -5.41 0.05
CA LEU A 22 -4.26 -5.71 1.49
C LEU A 22 -2.88 -5.70 2.18
N GLY A 23 -1.84 -6.23 1.51
CA GLY A 23 -0.46 -6.15 1.99
C GLY A 23 0.07 -4.72 2.02
N LEU A 24 -0.26 -3.92 0.99
CA LEU A 24 0.10 -2.51 0.96
C LEU A 24 -0.63 -1.71 2.04
N LEU A 25 -1.93 -1.94 2.24
CA LEU A 25 -2.73 -1.30 3.28
C LEU A 25 -2.12 -1.56 4.66
N THR A 26 -1.84 -2.83 4.98
CA THR A 26 -1.23 -3.21 6.28
C THR A 26 0.14 -2.57 6.46
N SER A 27 0.96 -2.54 5.40
CA SER A 27 2.26 -1.87 5.41
C SER A 27 2.14 -0.37 5.65
N LEU A 28 1.25 0.31 4.92
CA LEU A 28 1.03 1.74 5.05
C LEU A 28 0.42 2.10 6.40
N ALA A 29 -0.45 1.28 6.97
CA ALA A 29 -1.03 1.50 8.30
C ALA A 29 0.03 1.47 9.42
N HIS A 30 1.09 0.68 9.24
CA HIS A 30 2.16 0.52 10.24
C HIS A 30 3.39 1.40 9.96
N ARG A 31 3.38 2.22 8.90
CA ARG A 31 4.51 3.08 8.55
C ARG A 31 4.87 4.04 9.68
N VAL A 32 6.16 4.32 9.85
CA VAL A 32 6.61 5.43 10.71
C VAL A 32 6.94 6.63 9.81
N PRO A 33 6.19 7.74 9.91
CA PRO A 33 6.52 8.96 9.17
C PRO A 33 7.84 9.50 9.71
N THR A 34 8.77 9.87 8.82
CA THR A 34 10.07 10.41 9.21
C THR A 34 10.17 11.91 8.90
N ARG A 35 9.93 12.31 7.65
CA ARG A 35 9.90 13.72 7.21
C ARG A 35 8.93 13.87 6.04
N GLY A 36 7.83 14.61 6.17
CA GLY A 36 6.87 14.75 5.07
C GLY A 36 6.36 13.39 4.57
N ALA A 37 6.41 13.16 3.25
CA ALA A 37 6.00 11.89 2.63
C ALA A 37 7.01 10.74 2.79
N TRP A 38 8.15 10.96 3.46
CA TRP A 38 9.18 9.93 3.66
C TRP A 38 8.79 8.98 4.79
N ILE A 39 8.76 7.69 4.49
CA ILE A 39 8.40 6.62 5.43
C ILE A 39 9.61 5.75 5.76
N GLN A 40 9.66 5.25 6.99
CA GLN A 40 10.62 4.23 7.39
C GLN A 40 9.90 3.03 7.99
N PHE A 41 10.26 1.84 7.51
CA PHE A 41 9.85 0.58 8.12
C PHE A 41 10.94 0.14 9.11
N LYS A 42 10.68 0.33 10.41
CA LYS A 42 11.61 -0.12 11.46
C LYS A 42 11.46 -1.63 11.66
N LYS A 43 12.56 -2.33 11.98
CA LYS A 43 12.56 -3.78 12.29
C LYS A 43 11.43 -4.22 13.25
N PRO A 44 11.20 -3.56 14.41
CA PRO A 44 10.11 -3.95 15.31
C PRO A 44 8.73 -3.75 14.70
N THR A 45 8.54 -2.70 13.89
CA THR A 45 7.29 -2.44 13.18
C THR A 45 6.94 -3.57 12.21
N ILE A 46 7.91 -4.02 11.41
CA ILE A 46 7.72 -5.14 10.47
C ILE A 46 7.46 -6.45 11.23
N GLN A 47 8.05 -6.62 12.42
CA GLN A 47 7.84 -7.82 13.25
C GLN A 47 6.42 -7.92 13.83
N ASN A 48 5.80 -6.77 14.10
CA ASN A 48 4.47 -6.71 14.71
C ASN A 48 3.34 -6.47 13.70
N MET A 49 3.67 -6.26 12.43
CA MET A 49 2.69 -6.02 11.38
C MET A 49 1.83 -7.27 11.16
N PRO A 50 0.48 -7.13 11.14
CA PRO A 50 -0.40 -8.23 10.77
C PRO A 50 -0.14 -8.59 9.31
N VAL A 51 0.14 -9.87 9.07
CA VAL A 51 0.33 -10.46 7.75
C VAL A 51 -0.54 -11.69 7.62
N LEU A 52 -0.86 -12.09 6.38
CA LEU A 52 -1.58 -13.33 6.13
C LEU A 52 -0.83 -14.51 6.75
N ASP A 53 -1.52 -15.30 7.57
CA ASP A 53 -1.00 -16.56 8.08
C ASP A 53 -1.07 -17.62 6.98
N VAL A 54 0.01 -17.72 6.20
CA VAL A 54 0.14 -18.70 5.11
C VAL A 54 0.19 -20.15 5.59
N LEU A 55 0.46 -20.39 6.88
CA LEU A 55 0.46 -21.74 7.46
C LEU A 55 -0.94 -22.20 7.85
N ALA A 56 -1.88 -21.26 8.04
CA ALA A 56 -3.28 -21.55 8.31
C ALA A 56 -4.09 -21.83 7.02
N LEU A 57 -3.53 -21.56 5.84
CA LEU A 57 -4.17 -21.84 4.56
C LEU A 57 -4.25 -23.35 4.30
N SER A 58 -5.36 -23.79 3.71
CA SER A 58 -5.45 -25.16 3.23
C SER A 58 -4.42 -25.44 2.13
N ALA A 59 -4.00 -26.69 1.99
CA ALA A 59 -3.04 -27.09 0.96
C ALA A 59 -3.51 -26.73 -0.47
N ASN A 60 -4.82 -26.73 -0.72
CA ASN A 60 -5.38 -26.33 -2.02
C ASN A 60 -5.25 -24.82 -2.24
N GLN A 61 -5.62 -23.99 -1.25
CA GLN A 61 -5.47 -22.53 -1.34
C GLN A 61 -4.01 -22.15 -1.56
N LEU A 62 -3.09 -22.75 -0.78
CA LEU A 62 -1.67 -22.48 -0.89
C LEU A 62 -1.11 -22.84 -2.26
N ARG A 63 -1.48 -24.00 -2.80
CA ARG A 63 -1.10 -24.43 -4.15
C ARG A 63 -1.64 -23.50 -5.22
N THR A 64 -2.90 -23.05 -5.10
CA THR A 64 -3.51 -22.11 -6.04
C THR A 64 -2.74 -20.79 -6.08
N ILE A 65 -2.41 -20.23 -4.90
CA ILE A 65 -1.63 -18.99 -4.81
C ILE A 65 -0.21 -19.18 -5.38
N ALA A 66 0.48 -20.25 -5.01
CA ALA A 66 1.83 -20.52 -5.52
C ALA A 66 1.85 -20.70 -7.05
N SER A 67 0.86 -21.38 -7.62
CA SER A 67 0.74 -21.53 -9.08
C SER A 67 0.43 -20.21 -9.78
N ALA A 68 -0.28 -19.29 -9.11
CA ALA A 68 -0.54 -17.96 -9.64
C ALA A 68 0.73 -17.09 -9.62
N TYR A 69 1.55 -17.22 -8.57
CA TYR A 69 2.87 -16.56 -8.50
C TYR A 69 3.72 -16.92 -9.73
N ASP A 70 3.84 -18.21 -10.06
CA ASP A 70 4.65 -18.66 -11.19
C ASP A 70 4.19 -18.07 -12.54
N LYS A 71 2.92 -17.68 -12.66
CA LYS A 71 2.35 -17.02 -13.85
C LYS A 71 2.52 -15.49 -13.85
N ILE A 72 2.67 -14.89 -12.68
CA ILE A 72 2.66 -13.43 -12.48
C ILE A 72 4.08 -12.89 -12.26
N ALA A 73 5.02 -13.69 -11.75
CA ALA A 73 6.36 -13.24 -11.34
C ALA A 73 7.18 -12.57 -12.46
N GLY A 74 6.88 -12.85 -13.73
CA GLY A 74 7.53 -12.20 -14.88
C GLY A 74 6.86 -10.90 -15.36
N ARG A 75 5.77 -10.46 -14.73
CA ARG A 75 5.03 -9.24 -15.10
C ARG A 75 5.53 -8.05 -14.30
N GLU A 76 5.55 -6.88 -14.92
CA GLU A 76 5.86 -5.64 -14.21
C GLU A 76 4.68 -5.22 -13.32
N LEU A 77 5.01 -4.74 -12.12
CA LEU A 77 4.09 -4.01 -11.26
C LEU A 77 4.28 -2.52 -11.53
N SER A 78 3.16 -1.82 -11.70
CA SER A 78 3.20 -0.37 -11.80
C SER A 78 3.67 0.26 -10.49
N THR A 79 4.17 1.48 -10.55
CA THR A 79 4.45 2.28 -9.35
C THR A 79 3.20 2.37 -8.47
N ILE A 80 3.37 2.45 -7.15
CA ILE A 80 2.26 2.48 -6.19
C ILE A 80 1.25 3.62 -6.49
N VAL A 81 1.71 4.75 -7.04
CA VAL A 81 0.84 5.86 -7.49
C VAL A 81 -0.23 5.43 -8.51
N ASN A 82 0.10 4.46 -9.37
CA ASN A 82 -0.76 3.96 -10.43
C ASN A 82 -1.45 2.65 -10.07
N MET A 83 -1.43 2.25 -8.79
CA MET A 83 -1.94 0.92 -8.40
C MET A 83 -3.44 0.74 -8.65
N ALA A 84 -4.22 1.82 -8.73
CA ALA A 84 -5.65 1.77 -9.09
C ALA A 84 -5.90 1.18 -10.50
N ILE A 85 -4.96 1.34 -11.43
CA ILE A 85 -5.07 0.86 -12.81
C ILE A 85 -4.07 -0.27 -13.15
N ASP A 86 -3.30 -0.73 -12.15
CA ASP A 86 -2.24 -1.72 -12.34
C ASP A 86 -2.80 -3.13 -12.59
N PRO A 87 -2.73 -3.68 -13.82
CA PRO A 87 -3.36 -4.96 -14.16
C PRO A 87 -2.75 -6.14 -13.42
N THR A 88 -1.46 -6.06 -13.11
CA THR A 88 -0.75 -7.11 -12.36
C THR A 88 -1.28 -7.17 -10.93
N ARG A 89 -1.51 -6.00 -10.31
CA ARG A 89 -2.04 -5.94 -8.94
C ARG A 89 -3.51 -6.32 -8.85
N ILE A 90 -4.31 -5.97 -9.85
CA ILE A 90 -5.70 -6.44 -10.00
C ILE A 90 -5.73 -7.97 -9.94
N ALA A 91 -4.90 -8.63 -10.75
CA ALA A 91 -4.86 -10.08 -10.79
C ALA A 91 -4.46 -10.72 -9.45
N ILE A 92 -3.57 -10.07 -8.69
CA ILE A 92 -3.18 -10.51 -7.34
C ILE A 92 -4.34 -10.33 -6.36
N ASP A 93 -5.02 -9.20 -6.41
CA ASP A 93 -6.14 -8.89 -5.52
C ASP A 93 -7.32 -9.84 -5.78
N ASP A 94 -7.67 -10.08 -7.04
CA ASP A 94 -8.75 -10.99 -7.44
C ASP A 94 -8.45 -12.42 -6.97
N LEU A 95 -7.20 -12.86 -7.10
CA LEU A 95 -6.73 -14.15 -6.58
C LEU A 95 -6.98 -14.27 -5.08
N PHE A 96 -6.58 -13.27 -4.29
CA PHE A 96 -6.81 -13.31 -2.84
C PHE A 96 -8.28 -13.20 -2.48
N CYS A 97 -9.07 -12.39 -3.19
CA CYS A 97 -10.52 -12.30 -2.99
C CYS A 97 -11.19 -13.65 -3.20
N GLN A 98 -10.82 -14.36 -4.27
CA GLN A 98 -11.33 -15.69 -4.56
C GLN A 98 -10.86 -16.74 -3.55
N VAL A 99 -9.57 -16.74 -3.18
CA VAL A 99 -8.98 -17.78 -2.32
C VAL A 99 -9.45 -17.65 -0.87
N LEU A 100 -9.65 -16.42 -0.39
CA LEU A 100 -10.06 -16.13 0.99
C LEU A 100 -11.56 -15.92 1.14
N ASP A 101 -12.32 -15.95 0.04
CA ASP A 101 -13.77 -15.72 0.01
C ASP A 101 -14.16 -14.35 0.63
N ILE A 102 -13.46 -13.30 0.20
CA ILE A 102 -13.67 -11.92 0.66
C ILE A 102 -14.19 -11.05 -0.51
N PRO A 103 -14.94 -9.96 -0.23
CA PRO A 103 -15.43 -9.07 -1.28
C PRO A 103 -14.27 -8.39 -2.02
N SER A 104 -14.58 -7.93 -3.25
CA SER A 104 -13.62 -7.19 -4.08
C SER A 104 -13.02 -6.00 -3.34
N VAL A 105 -11.70 -5.88 -3.44
CA VAL A 105 -10.91 -4.77 -2.86
C VAL A 105 -10.68 -3.63 -3.86
N GLU A 106 -11.37 -3.63 -5.01
CA GLU A 106 -11.21 -2.60 -6.04
C GLU A 106 -11.42 -1.19 -5.49
N GLY A 107 -12.52 -0.95 -4.77
CA GLY A 107 -12.79 0.34 -4.15
C GLY A 107 -11.68 0.73 -3.16
N LEU A 108 -11.24 -0.20 -2.31
CA LEU A 108 -10.15 0.04 -1.38
C LEU A 108 -8.83 0.40 -2.09
N ARG A 109 -8.52 -0.27 -3.20
CA ARG A 109 -7.33 0.01 -4.02
C ARG A 109 -7.39 1.40 -4.65
N ALA A 110 -8.57 1.81 -5.13
CA ALA A 110 -8.80 3.14 -5.68
C ALA A 110 -8.59 4.22 -4.61
N GLU A 111 -9.22 4.07 -3.43
CA GLU A 111 -9.06 5.00 -2.31
C GLU A 111 -7.60 5.10 -1.84
N LEU A 112 -6.94 3.95 -1.68
CA LEU A 112 -5.55 3.90 -1.23
C LEU A 112 -4.59 4.56 -2.26
N ALA A 113 -4.96 4.61 -3.55
CA ALA A 113 -4.17 5.29 -4.58
C ALA A 113 -4.33 6.81 -4.54
N GLU A 114 -5.43 7.30 -3.96
CA GLU A 114 -5.68 8.73 -3.74
C GLU A 114 -5.05 9.27 -2.46
N GLU A 115 -4.55 8.39 -1.58
CA GLU A 115 -3.90 8.77 -0.33
C GLU A 115 -2.81 9.83 -0.54
N PRO A 116 -2.79 10.93 0.25
CA PRO A 116 -1.82 12.01 0.08
C PRO A 116 -0.37 11.55 0.11
N ILE A 117 -0.07 10.54 0.92
CA ILE A 117 1.29 9.97 1.02
C ILE A 117 1.69 9.18 -0.23
N ILE A 118 0.72 8.62 -0.96
CA ILE A 118 0.94 7.90 -2.20
C ILE A 118 1.02 8.88 -3.37
N LYS A 119 0.11 9.85 -3.44
CA LYS A 119 0.14 10.88 -4.50
C LYS A 119 1.21 11.94 -4.33
N LEU A 120 1.97 11.91 -3.23
CA LEU A 120 2.93 12.96 -2.86
C LEU A 120 2.28 14.36 -2.86
N ARG A 121 0.96 14.43 -2.66
CA ARG A 121 0.27 15.69 -2.42
C ARG A 121 0.65 16.09 -1.01
N TYR A 122 1.60 17.02 -0.89
CA TYR A 122 1.74 17.75 0.36
C TYR A 122 0.36 18.29 0.74
N CYS A 123 0.03 18.24 2.03
CA CYS A 123 -1.12 18.92 2.59
C CYS A 123 -0.90 20.44 2.38
N GLN A 124 -1.12 20.91 1.17
CA GLN A 124 -1.25 22.31 0.78
C GLN A 124 -2.68 22.52 0.33
N GLU A 125 -3.63 22.13 1.16
CA GLU A 125 -5.00 22.61 1.01
C GLU A 125 -5.21 23.74 2.03
N GLN A 126 -4.96 24.94 1.49
CA GLN A 126 -5.68 26.18 1.75
C GLN A 126 -5.58 26.81 3.15
N ARG A 127 -4.48 27.52 3.41
CA ARG A 127 -4.68 28.93 3.77
C ARG A 127 -4.86 29.69 2.46
N GLU A 128 -6.09 29.86 2.00
CA GLU A 128 -6.39 31.09 1.29
C GLU A 128 -6.03 32.22 2.26
N VAL A 129 -4.84 32.80 2.12
CA VAL A 129 -4.60 34.12 2.67
C VAL A 129 -5.43 35.02 1.78
N THR A 130 -6.63 35.37 2.23
CA THR A 130 -7.31 36.53 1.69
C THR A 130 -6.30 37.66 1.81
N PRO A 131 -5.90 38.34 0.72
CA PRO A 131 -5.02 39.49 0.86
C PRO A 131 -5.76 40.49 1.74
N GLU A 132 -5.25 40.71 2.96
CA GLU A 132 -5.68 41.85 3.76
C GLU A 132 -5.50 43.09 2.87
N PRO A 133 -6.49 43.99 2.78
CA PRO A 133 -6.34 45.20 2.00
C PRO A 133 -5.09 45.94 2.47
N ASP A 134 -4.25 46.29 1.51
CA ASP A 134 -3.01 47.04 1.64
C ASP A 134 -3.21 48.22 2.59
N ASP A 135 -2.85 48.03 3.86
CA ASP A 135 -2.91 49.08 4.87
C ASP A 135 -1.74 50.01 4.55
N GLN A 136 -2.06 51.03 3.75
CA GLN A 136 -1.14 52.04 3.27
C GLN A 136 -0.38 52.60 4.46
N MET A 137 0.89 52.22 4.60
CA MET A 137 1.82 52.92 5.48
C MET A 137 2.09 54.31 4.90
N GLN A 138 1.22 55.25 5.25
CA GLN A 138 1.47 56.68 5.11
C GLN A 138 2.54 57.05 6.14
N PHE A 139 3.80 57.06 5.71
CA PHE A 139 4.83 57.83 6.41
C PHE A 139 4.61 59.30 6.05
N GLU A 140 3.92 60.04 6.92
CA GLU A 140 4.02 61.50 6.90
C GLU A 140 5.44 61.89 7.34
N LEU A 141 6.22 62.45 6.39
CA LEU A 141 7.46 63.16 6.67
C LEU A 141 7.10 64.50 7.34
N ILE A 142 7.54 64.66 8.59
CA ILE A 142 7.76 65.98 9.22
C ILE A 142 9.20 66.40 8.91
#